data_AF-B9TTG4-F1
#
_entry.id   AF-B9TTG4-F1
#
_cell.length_a   1.000
_cell.length_b   1.000
_cell.length_c   1.000
_cell.angle_alpha   90.00
_cell.angle_beta   90.00
_cell.angle_gamma   90.00
#
_symmetry.space_group_name_H-M   'P 1'
#
loop_
_entity.id
_entity.type
_entity.pdbx_description
1 polymer ?
#
loop_
_entity_poly.entity_id
_entity_poly.type
_entity_poly.pdbx_seq_one_letter_code
_entity_poly.pdbx_strand_id
1 'polypeptide(L)'
;MRFDKGYIAPYFVTNADDQTAVLEDPYILLTSGKVSSQQDIVHVAELVMKTGKPLLIIAEDVDGEALPTLILNNIRGTFKSCAVKAPGFGDRRKAMLQDMAILTGAQVVSDELGLKLESVDTSVLGHAKKVIVSKDETTIVQGAGSKEDIDA
;
A
#
# COMPACT_ATOMS: atom_id res chain seq x y z
N MET A 1 2.66 13.48 2.08
CA MET A 1 1.25 13.50 1.60
C MET A 1 0.36 12.89 2.65
N ARG A 2 -0.83 13.47 2.89
CA ARG A 2 -1.83 12.96 3.85
C ARG A 2 -3.18 12.81 3.14
N PHE A 3 -3.92 11.75 3.47
CA PHE A 3 -5.28 11.52 2.97
C PHE A 3 -6.16 10.79 3.99
N ASP A 4 -7.47 11.01 3.90
CA ASP A 4 -8.48 10.61 4.90
C ASP A 4 -8.96 9.16 4.70
N LYS A 5 -8.00 8.23 4.68
CA LYS A 5 -8.25 6.79 4.71
C LYS A 5 -7.29 6.15 5.70
N GLY A 6 -7.84 5.59 6.77
CA GLY A 6 -7.08 4.82 7.74
C GLY A 6 -6.98 3.33 7.40
N TYR A 7 -6.46 2.56 8.35
CA TYR A 7 -6.32 1.10 8.22
C TYR A 7 -7.68 0.43 8.01
N ILE A 8 -7.73 -0.57 7.13
CA ILE A 8 -8.96 -1.34 6.88
C ILE A 8 -9.33 -2.21 8.08
N ALA A 9 -8.33 -2.65 8.87
CA ALA A 9 -8.53 -3.44 10.07
C ALA A 9 -7.54 -3.03 11.18
N PRO A 10 -7.97 -3.01 12.46
CA PRO A 10 -7.12 -2.60 13.59
C PRO A 10 -5.94 -3.53 13.85
N TYR A 11 -5.95 -4.75 13.31
CA TYR A 11 -4.86 -5.70 13.43
C TYR A 11 -3.56 -5.29 12.71
N PHE A 12 -3.57 -4.17 11.98
CA PHE A 12 -2.37 -3.56 11.41
C PHE A 12 -1.64 -2.61 12.37
N VAL A 13 -2.24 -2.26 13.53
CA VAL A 13 -1.64 -1.36 14.52
C VAL A 13 -0.32 -1.95 15.03
N THR A 14 0.76 -1.16 14.96
CA THR A 14 2.09 -1.52 15.47
C THR A 14 2.51 -0.67 16.67
N ASN A 15 1.86 0.48 16.89
CA ASN A 15 1.98 1.30 18.08
C ASN A 15 0.62 1.35 18.78
N ALA A 16 0.50 0.57 19.86
CA ALA A 16 -0.75 0.43 20.61
C ALA A 16 -1.13 1.68 21.42
N ASP A 17 -0.16 2.49 21.84
CA ASP A 17 -0.40 3.69 22.63
C ASP A 17 -1.12 4.75 21.79
N ASP A 18 -0.63 4.95 20.55
CA ASP A 18 -1.18 5.93 19.62
C ASP A 18 -2.28 5.35 18.71
N GLN A 19 -2.54 4.03 18.79
CA GLN A 19 -3.43 3.30 17.87
C GLN A 19 -3.08 3.56 16.41
N THR A 20 -1.79 3.42 16.07
CA THR A 20 -1.28 3.64 14.70
C THR A 20 -0.51 2.44 14.17
N ALA A 21 -0.61 2.21 12.87
CA ALA A 21 0.37 1.42 12.12
C ALA A 21 1.49 2.34 11.66
N VAL A 22 2.72 2.04 12.10
CA VAL A 22 3.93 2.75 11.71
C VAL A 22 4.81 1.81 10.90
N LEU A 23 5.07 2.18 9.65
CA LEU A 23 5.93 1.45 8.71
C LEU A 23 7.15 2.31 8.39
N GLU A 24 8.35 1.84 8.74
CA GLU A 24 9.63 2.49 8.41
C GLU A 24 10.21 1.86 7.13
N ASP A 25 10.71 2.70 6.23
CA ASP A 25 11.21 2.33 4.90
C ASP A 25 10.32 1.33 4.11
N PRO A 26 8.99 1.54 4.03
CA PRO A 26 8.11 0.59 3.39
C PRO A 26 8.26 0.53 1.86
N TYR A 27 7.90 -0.64 1.31
CA TYR A 27 7.38 -0.72 -0.05
C TYR A 27 5.93 -0.25 -0.09
N ILE A 28 5.49 0.32 -1.20
CA ILE A 28 4.14 0.85 -1.40
C ILE A 28 3.56 0.28 -2.70
N LEU A 29 2.52 -0.56 -2.58
CA LEU A 29 1.71 -1.02 -3.70
C LEU A 29 0.54 -0.06 -3.92
N LEU A 30 0.40 0.45 -5.13
CA LEU A 30 -0.74 1.25 -5.58
C LEU A 30 -1.52 0.45 -6.63
N THR A 31 -2.80 0.20 -6.39
CA THR A 31 -3.67 -0.45 -7.37
C THR A 31 -5.01 0.25 -7.49
N SER A 32 -5.50 0.39 -8.73
CA SER A 32 -6.84 0.93 -8.99
C SER A 32 -7.95 -0.10 -8.75
N GLY A 33 -7.59 -1.38 -8.65
CA GLY A 33 -8.51 -2.50 -8.46
C GLY A 33 -8.66 -2.91 -6.99
N LYS A 34 -9.51 -3.91 -6.76
CA LYS A 34 -9.63 -4.59 -5.47
C LYS A 34 -8.55 -5.65 -5.31
N VAL A 35 -8.17 -5.93 -4.07
CA VAL A 35 -7.32 -7.07 -3.70
C VAL A 35 -8.15 -8.03 -2.85
N SER A 36 -8.62 -9.11 -3.46
CA SER A 36 -9.62 -9.99 -2.85
C SER A 36 -9.13 -11.42 -2.67
N SER A 37 -8.18 -11.87 -3.49
CA SER A 37 -7.71 -13.26 -3.50
C SER A 37 -6.49 -13.47 -2.60
N GLN A 38 -6.35 -14.66 -2.05
CA GLN A 38 -5.12 -15.04 -1.34
C GLN A 38 -3.90 -15.05 -2.28
N GLN A 39 -4.09 -15.41 -3.56
CA GLN A 39 -3.00 -15.50 -4.54
C GLN A 39 -2.35 -14.14 -4.80
N ASP A 40 -3.14 -13.08 -4.92
CA ASP A 40 -2.66 -11.70 -5.04
C ASP A 40 -1.71 -11.33 -3.89
N ILE A 41 -2.10 -11.69 -2.67
CA ILE A 41 -1.31 -11.41 -1.47
C ILE A 41 -0.03 -12.24 -1.44
N VAL A 42 -0.10 -13.52 -1.80
CA VAL A 42 1.08 -14.39 -1.85
C VAL A 42 2.11 -13.82 -2.82
N HIS A 43 1.70 -13.44 -4.03
CA HIS A 43 2.60 -12.86 -5.03
C HIS A 43 3.30 -11.60 -4.51
N VAL A 44 2.54 -10.62 -4.02
CA VAL A 44 3.09 -9.35 -3.53
C VAL A 44 3.95 -9.56 -2.27
N ALA A 45 3.55 -10.47 -1.38
CA ALA A 45 4.32 -10.80 -0.20
C ALA A 45 5.68 -11.42 -0.58
N GLU A 46 5.74 -12.32 -1.56
CA GLU A 46 7.01 -12.93 -2.01
C GLU A 46 8.02 -11.92 -2.56
N LEU A 47 7.54 -10.86 -3.22
CA LEU A 47 8.37 -9.77 -3.72
C LEU A 47 9.03 -8.99 -2.57
N VAL A 48 8.30 -8.76 -1.48
CA VAL A 48 8.74 -7.88 -0.39
C VAL A 48 9.39 -8.63 0.77
N MET A 49 8.91 -9.82 1.12
CA MET A 49 9.34 -10.57 2.30
C MET A 49 10.84 -10.84 2.33
N LYS A 50 11.46 -11.09 1.16
CA LYS A 50 12.92 -11.32 1.05
C LYS A 50 13.77 -10.13 1.48
N THR A 51 13.18 -8.93 1.48
CA THR A 51 13.87 -7.68 1.86
C THR A 51 13.77 -7.36 3.35
N GLY A 52 12.86 -8.03 4.07
CA GLY A 52 12.55 -7.73 5.47
C GLY A 52 11.82 -6.39 5.69
N LYS A 53 11.51 -5.64 4.63
CA LYS A 53 10.82 -4.35 4.70
C LYS A 53 9.30 -4.52 4.82
N PRO A 54 8.60 -3.57 5.45
CA PRO A 54 7.14 -3.58 5.50
C PRO A 54 6.51 -3.21 4.15
N LEU A 55 5.22 -3.55 3.99
CA LEU A 55 4.42 -3.18 2.81
C LEU A 55 3.20 -2.34 3.19
N LEU A 56 3.00 -1.21 2.52
CA LEU A 56 1.71 -0.52 2.46
C LEU A 56 0.96 -0.93 1.18
N ILE A 57 -0.30 -1.31 1.30
CA ILE A 57 -1.21 -1.55 0.17
C ILE A 57 -2.26 -0.44 0.13
N ILE A 58 -2.32 0.28 -0.99
CA ILE A 58 -3.36 1.27 -1.29
C ILE A 58 -4.16 0.76 -2.49
N ALA A 59 -5.41 0.34 -2.26
CA ALA A 59 -6.26 -0.31 -3.26
C ALA A 59 -7.69 0.27 -3.27
N GLU A 60 -8.53 -0.04 -4.27
CA GLU A 60 -9.97 0.29 -4.17
C GLU A 60 -10.57 -0.29 -2.88
N ASP A 61 -10.29 -1.57 -2.64
CA ASP A 61 -10.63 -2.28 -1.43
C ASP A 61 -9.65 -3.44 -1.22
N VAL A 62 -9.53 -3.89 0.03
CA VAL A 62 -8.85 -5.14 0.38
C VAL A 62 -9.82 -5.97 1.19
N ASP A 63 -10.35 -7.02 0.58
CA ASP A 63 -11.44 -7.83 1.11
C ASP A 63 -11.20 -9.33 0.85
N GLY A 64 -12.25 -10.15 0.95
CA GLY A 64 -12.18 -11.58 0.65
C GLY A 64 -11.16 -12.33 1.49
N GLU A 65 -10.40 -13.21 0.85
CA GLU A 65 -9.34 -14.01 1.48
C GLU A 65 -8.03 -13.24 1.66
N ALA A 66 -7.86 -12.14 0.92
CA ALA A 66 -6.67 -11.29 1.01
C ALA A 66 -6.53 -10.66 2.40
N LEU A 67 -7.61 -10.04 2.91
CA LEU A 67 -7.56 -9.32 4.19
C LEU A 67 -7.22 -10.23 5.39
N PRO A 68 -7.90 -11.38 5.61
CA PRO A 68 -7.52 -12.32 6.68
C PRO A 68 -6.09 -12.82 6.55
N THR A 69 -5.60 -13.04 5.32
CA THR A 69 -4.22 -13.46 5.05
C THR A 69 -3.21 -12.42 5.53
N LEU A 70 -3.42 -11.14 5.21
CA LEU A 70 -2.57 -10.03 5.67
C LEU A 70 -2.60 -9.88 7.20
N ILE A 71 -3.79 -9.98 7.80
CA ILE A 71 -3.97 -9.90 9.25
C ILE A 71 -3.20 -11.02 9.96
N LEU A 72 -3.37 -12.27 9.51
CA LEU A 72 -2.74 -13.42 10.13
C LEU A 72 -1.21 -13.35 10.05
N ASN A 73 -0.68 -12.87 8.92
CA ASN A 73 0.76 -12.68 8.75
C ASN A 73 1.33 -11.57 9.66
N ASN A 74 0.59 -10.47 9.88
CA ASN A 74 0.97 -9.45 10.85
C ASN A 74 0.97 -9.99 12.29
N ILE A 75 -0.09 -10.71 12.68
CA ILE A 75 -0.20 -11.31 14.02
C ILE A 75 0.96 -12.28 14.29
N ARG A 76 1.35 -13.07 13.28
CA ARG A 76 2.49 -14.00 13.37
C ARG A 76 3.85 -13.31 13.34
N GLY A 77 3.91 -12.03 12.97
CA GLY A 77 5.15 -11.28 12.78
C GLY A 77 5.95 -11.71 11.54
N THR A 78 5.39 -12.56 10.67
CA THR A 78 6.07 -13.10 9.48
C THR A 78 6.25 -12.04 8.40
N PHE A 79 5.24 -11.17 8.23
CA PHE A 79 5.23 -10.14 7.20
C PHE A 79 4.47 -8.92 7.71
N LYS A 80 5.19 -7.81 7.88
CA LYS A 80 4.60 -6.55 8.35
C LYS A 80 3.93 -5.84 7.18
N SER A 81 2.64 -5.59 7.30
CA SER A 81 1.89 -4.88 6.27
C SER A 81 0.75 -4.05 6.84
N CYS A 82 0.31 -3.04 6.09
CA CYS A 82 -0.92 -2.32 6.36
C CYS A 82 -1.69 -2.11 5.05
N ALA A 83 -3.01 -2.29 5.09
CA ALA A 83 -3.88 -2.03 3.94
C ALA A 83 -4.82 -0.86 4.23
N VAL A 84 -4.92 0.06 3.27
CA VAL A 84 -5.80 1.23 3.29
C VAL A 84 -6.53 1.34 1.97
N LYS A 85 -7.74 1.93 1.99
CA LYS A 85 -8.45 2.23 0.73
C LYS A 85 -7.80 3.44 0.04
N ALA A 86 -7.80 3.43 -1.27
CA ALA A 86 -7.44 4.58 -2.09
C ALA A 86 -8.45 5.71 -1.85
N PRO A 87 -7.98 6.97 -1.77
CA PRO A 87 -8.86 8.12 -1.61
C PRO A 87 -9.61 8.45 -2.90
N GLY A 88 -10.75 9.14 -2.76
CA GLY A 88 -11.60 9.51 -3.90
C GLY A 88 -12.42 8.35 -4.48
N PHE A 89 -13.02 8.60 -5.64
CA PHE A 89 -13.83 7.64 -6.41
C PHE A 89 -13.69 7.92 -7.91
N GLY A 90 -13.94 6.93 -8.76
CA GLY A 90 -13.86 7.06 -10.22
C GLY A 90 -12.54 7.67 -10.70
N ASP A 91 -12.62 8.63 -11.61
CA ASP A 91 -11.44 9.30 -12.19
C ASP A 91 -10.62 10.07 -11.15
N ARG A 92 -11.27 10.61 -10.11
CA ARG A 92 -10.57 11.31 -9.04
C ARG A 92 -9.65 10.36 -8.27
N ARG A 93 -10.08 9.11 -8.04
CA ARG A 93 -9.23 8.09 -7.41
C ARG A 93 -8.04 7.74 -8.29
N LYS A 94 -8.24 7.60 -9.60
CA LYS A 94 -7.16 7.33 -10.56
C LYS A 94 -6.11 8.44 -10.54
N ALA A 95 -6.56 9.71 -10.58
CA ALA A 95 -5.67 10.86 -10.47
C ALA A 95 -4.88 10.87 -9.14
N MET A 96 -5.56 10.66 -8.00
CA MET A 96 -4.88 10.63 -6.69
C MET A 96 -3.90 9.46 -6.55
N LEU A 97 -4.20 8.29 -7.13
CA LEU A 97 -3.26 7.17 -7.20
C LEU A 97 -2.04 7.52 -8.05
N GLN A 98 -2.22 8.25 -9.15
CA GLN A 98 -1.12 8.72 -9.97
C GLN A 98 -0.24 9.74 -9.24
N ASP A 99 -0.82 10.68 -8.50
CA ASP A 99 -0.06 11.63 -7.67
C ASP A 99 0.78 10.90 -6.61
N MET A 100 0.21 9.85 -5.99
CA MET A 100 0.95 9.00 -5.05
C MET A 100 2.06 8.20 -5.74
N ALA A 101 1.82 7.74 -6.97
CA ALA A 101 2.80 7.02 -7.76
C ALA A 101 4.02 7.90 -8.05
N ILE A 102 3.78 9.11 -8.54
CA ILE A 102 4.81 10.14 -8.75
C ILE A 102 5.58 10.41 -7.46
N LEU A 103 4.88 10.70 -6.35
CA LEU A 103 5.50 11.00 -5.07
C LEU A 103 6.41 9.89 -4.54
N THR A 104 6.04 8.63 -4.76
CA THR A 104 6.70 7.46 -4.18
C THR A 104 7.62 6.73 -5.14
N GLY A 105 7.62 7.10 -6.42
CA GLY A 105 8.29 6.36 -7.49
C GLY A 105 7.62 5.03 -7.84
N ALA A 106 6.35 4.84 -7.47
CA ALA A 106 5.60 3.64 -7.80
C ALA A 106 5.05 3.70 -9.23
N GLN A 107 4.54 2.56 -9.71
CA GLN A 107 3.63 2.49 -10.85
C GLN A 107 2.26 2.00 -10.38
N VAL A 108 1.18 2.64 -10.82
CA VAL A 108 -0.19 2.21 -10.47
C VAL A 108 -0.52 0.92 -11.23
N VAL A 109 -0.79 -0.15 -10.49
CA VAL A 109 -1.30 -1.41 -11.04
C VAL A 109 -2.76 -1.23 -11.45
N SER A 110 -3.08 -1.56 -12.69
CA SER A 110 -4.40 -1.35 -13.25
C SER A 110 -4.69 -2.35 -14.36
N ASP A 111 -5.72 -3.18 -14.14
CA ASP A 111 -6.19 -4.14 -15.15
C ASP A 111 -6.66 -3.45 -16.43
N GLU A 112 -7.21 -2.24 -16.31
CA GLU A 112 -7.63 -1.42 -17.47
C GLU A 112 -6.45 -1.04 -18.37
N LEU A 113 -5.26 -0.89 -17.80
CA LEU A 113 -4.01 -0.59 -18.51
C LEU A 113 -3.19 -1.85 -18.82
N GLY A 114 -3.76 -3.03 -18.57
CA GLY A 114 -3.13 -4.32 -18.85
C GLY A 114 -2.06 -4.76 -17.83
N LEU A 115 -1.85 -4.00 -16.75
CA LEU A 115 -0.89 -4.35 -15.72
C LEU A 115 -1.59 -5.06 -14.57
N LYS A 116 -1.52 -6.40 -14.58
CA LYS A 116 -2.17 -7.25 -13.57
C LYS A 116 -1.27 -7.50 -12.38
N LEU A 117 -1.86 -7.53 -11.19
CA LEU A 117 -1.14 -7.73 -9.93
C LEU A 117 -0.31 -9.03 -9.91
N GLU A 118 -0.83 -10.12 -10.46
CA GLU A 118 -0.14 -11.42 -10.58
C GLU A 118 1.13 -11.41 -11.46
N SER A 119 1.35 -10.34 -12.23
CA SER A 119 2.44 -10.23 -13.20
C SER A 119 3.50 -9.19 -12.84
N VAL A 120 3.30 -8.44 -11.75
CA VAL A 120 4.21 -7.34 -11.38
C VAL A 120 5.44 -7.86 -10.64
N ASP A 121 6.51 -7.06 -10.64
CA ASP A 121 7.70 -7.30 -9.85
C ASP A 121 7.97 -6.12 -8.89
N THR A 122 9.13 -6.10 -8.22
CA THR A 122 9.45 -5.02 -7.27
C THR A 122 9.60 -3.64 -7.91
N SER A 123 9.73 -3.53 -9.24
CA SER A 123 9.88 -2.25 -9.94
C SER A 123 8.61 -1.39 -9.94
N VAL A 124 7.43 -1.99 -9.76
CA VAL A 124 6.17 -1.24 -9.68
C VAL A 124 5.93 -0.65 -8.29
N LEU A 125 6.65 -1.12 -7.28
CA LEU A 125 6.44 -0.73 -5.90
C LEU A 125 7.16 0.59 -5.61
N GLY A 126 6.42 1.51 -5.00
CA GLY A 126 6.98 2.77 -4.52
C GLY A 126 7.70 2.61 -3.19
N HIS A 127 8.32 3.70 -2.77
CA HIS A 127 9.02 3.80 -1.50
C HIS A 127 8.73 5.12 -0.79
N ALA A 128 8.84 5.08 0.53
CA ALA A 128 8.88 6.26 1.38
C ALA A 128 9.80 6.00 2.56
N LYS A 129 10.27 7.06 3.23
CA LYS A 129 11.00 6.90 4.48
C LYS A 129 10.11 6.35 5.59
N LYS A 130 8.87 6.82 5.65
CA LYS A 130 7.93 6.43 6.71
C LYS A 130 6.50 6.58 6.26
N VAL A 131 5.65 5.66 6.70
CA VAL A 131 4.19 5.75 6.59
C VAL A 131 3.58 5.59 7.98
N ILE A 132 2.63 6.47 8.31
CA ILE A 132 1.85 6.43 9.54
C ILE A 132 0.38 6.31 9.15
N VAL A 133 -0.30 5.30 9.67
CA VAL A 133 -1.72 5.04 9.41
C VAL A 133 -2.46 4.99 10.74
N SER A 134 -3.45 5.86 10.92
CA SER A 134 -4.39 5.80 12.05
C SER A 134 -5.70 5.15 11.61
N LYS A 135 -6.71 5.19 12.48
CA LYS A 135 -8.07 4.76 12.13
C LYS A 135 -8.68 5.54 10.97
N ASP A 136 -8.34 6.82 10.86
CA ASP A 136 -9.04 7.76 9.99
C ASP A 136 -8.19 8.26 8.82
N GLU A 137 -6.86 8.23 8.95
CA GLU A 137 -5.96 8.82 7.95
C GLU A 137 -4.66 8.05 7.73
N THR A 138 -4.04 8.35 6.59
CA THR A 138 -2.71 7.89 6.22
C THR A 138 -1.82 9.07 5.89
N THR A 139 -0.60 9.04 6.39
CA THR A 139 0.45 10.01 6.07
C THR A 139 1.69 9.31 5.51
N ILE A 140 2.05 9.64 4.28
CA ILE A 140 3.29 9.23 3.62
C ILE A 140 4.33 10.34 3.78
N VAL A 141 5.46 10.01 4.41
CA VAL A 141 6.55 10.94 4.74
C VAL A 141 7.77 10.64 3.88
N GLN A 142 8.25 11.65 3.15
CA GLN A 142 9.41 11.59 2.25
C GLN A 142 9.31 10.40 1.28
N GLY A 143 8.39 10.50 0.32
CA GLY A 143 8.32 9.57 -0.80
C GLY A 143 9.59 9.63 -1.65
N ALA A 144 9.95 8.50 -2.28
CA ALA A 144 11.20 8.35 -3.02
C ALA A 144 11.07 8.66 -4.53
N GLY A 145 9.99 9.33 -4.94
CA GLY A 145 9.82 9.81 -6.31
C GLY A 145 10.97 10.72 -6.75
N SER A 146 11.28 10.72 -8.04
CA SER A 146 12.29 11.62 -8.57
C SER A 146 11.83 13.07 -8.40
N LYS A 147 12.76 14.00 -8.12
CA LYS A 147 12.42 15.42 -8.02
C LYS A 147 11.86 15.96 -9.33
N GLU A 148 12.34 15.42 -10.45
CA GLU A 148 11.90 15.78 -11.80
C GLU A 148 10.44 15.42 -12.02
N ASP A 149 10.00 14.24 -11.57
CA ASP A 149 8.60 13.82 -11.68
C ASP A 149 7.69 14.58 -10.70
N ILE A 150 8.20 14.98 -9.53
CA ILE A 150 7.43 15.72 -8.51
C ILE A 150 7.21 17.19 -8.90
N ASP A 151 8.17 17.81 -9.58
CA ASP A 151 8.14 19.24 -9.95
C ASP A 151 7.50 19.51 -11.34
N ALA A 152 7.14 18.47 -12.10
CA ALA A 152 6.54 18.53 -13.44
C ALA A 152 5.01 18.71 -13.43
#